data_AF-A0A7K0W197-F1
#
_entry.id   AF-A0A7K0W197-F1
#
_cell.length_a   1.000
_cell.length_b   1.000
_cell.length_c   1.000
_cell.angle_alpha   90.00
_cell.angle_beta   90.00
_cell.angle_gamma   90.00
#
_symmetry.space_group_name_H-M   'P 1'
#
loop_
_entity.id
_entity.type
_entity.pdbx_description
1 polymer ?
#
loop_
_entity_poly.entity_id
_entity_poly.type
_entity_poly.pdbx_seq_one_letter_code
_entity_poly.pdbx_strand_id
1 'polypeptide(L)' 'LVSSAEETAKDLYRTLVETNQLRAQQALPPTHTFLATGDAKAFESLARRFLGPEVTRVEHQDL' A
#
# COMPACT_ATOMS: atom_id res chain seq x y z
N LEU A 1 11.87 -13.03 16.02
CA LEU A 1 11.92 -11.66 15.46
C LEU A 1 10.48 -11.20 15.30
N VAL A 2 10.15 -9.99 15.74
CA VAL A 2 8.81 -9.40 15.55
C VAL A 2 8.90 -8.35 14.44
N SER A 3 7.99 -8.39 13.48
CA SER A 3 7.94 -7.46 12.35
C SER A 3 6.98 -6.33 12.65
N SER A 4 7.48 -5.10 12.78
CA SER A 4 6.61 -3.94 12.98
C SER A 4 5.58 -3.77 11.86
N ALA A 5 5.96 -4.07 10.62
CA ALA A 5 5.06 -3.97 9.47
C ALA A 5 3.85 -4.92 9.58
N GLU A 6 4.10 -6.15 10.03
CA GLU A 6 3.04 -7.16 10.21
C GLU A 6 2.11 -6.78 11.37
N GLU A 7 2.68 -6.32 12.48
CA GLU A 7 1.88 -5.90 13.64
C GLU A 7 1.04 -4.63 13.32
N THR A 8 1.58 -3.69 12.56
CA THR A 8 0.82 -2.52 12.10
C THR A 8 -0.32 -2.89 11.15
N ALA A 9 -0.13 -3.87 10.25
CA ALA A 9 -1.20 -4.32 9.35
C ALA A 9 -2.37 -4.95 10.13
N LYS A 10 -2.07 -5.78 11.14
CA LYS A 10 -3.09 -6.37 12.03
C LYS A 10 -3.81 -5.32 12.85
N ASP A 11 -3.08 -4.34 13.37
CA ASP A 11 -3.65 -3.28 14.19
C ASP A 11 -4.57 -2.37 13.37
N LEU A 12 -4.16 -1.98 12.15
CA LEU A 12 -5.02 -1.23 11.23
C LEU A 12 -6.30 -2.01 10.88
N TYR A 13 -6.19 -3.32 10.61
CA TYR A 13 -7.38 -4.15 10.37
C TYR A 13 -8.33 -4.13 11.58
N ARG A 14 -7.80 -4.30 12.80
CA ARG A 14 -8.59 -4.22 14.04
C ARG A 14 -9.29 -2.87 14.15
N THR A 15 -8.57 -1.76 13.95
CA THR A 15 -9.16 -0.42 14.00
C THR A 15 -10.31 -0.27 13.01
N LEU A 16 -10.14 -0.70 11.75
CA LEU A 16 -11.19 -0.59 10.73
C LEU A 16 -12.42 -1.44 11.04
N VAL A 17 -12.24 -2.59 11.70
CA VAL A 17 -13.36 -3.43 12.18
C VAL A 17 -14.11 -2.70 13.31
N GLU A 18 -13.37 -2.21 14.31
CA GLU A 18 -13.95 -1.54 15.49
C GLU A 18 -14.68 -0.25 15.13
N THR A 19 -14.21 0.49 14.14
CA THR A 19 -14.83 1.72 13.66
C THR A 19 -15.86 1.51 12.54
N ASN A 20 -16.11 0.26 12.14
CA ASN A 20 -17.01 -0.10 11.04
C ASN A 20 -16.66 0.60 9.71
N GLN A 21 -15.35 0.69 9.40
CA GLN A 21 -14.78 1.34 8.22
C GLN A 21 -14.21 0.36 7.19
N LEU A 22 -14.46 -0.94 7.34
CA LEU A 22 -14.10 -1.91 6.31
C LEU A 22 -14.76 -1.58 4.97
N ARG A 23 -14.01 -1.80 3.87
CA ARG A 23 -14.55 -1.68 2.51
C ARG A 23 -15.75 -2.61 2.35
N ALA A 24 -16.83 -2.11 1.76
CA ALA A 24 -18.02 -2.92 1.50
C ALA A 24 -17.72 -4.11 0.59
N GLN A 25 -18.30 -5.27 0.89
CA GLN A 25 -18.04 -6.52 0.16
C GLN A 25 -18.44 -6.45 -1.32
N GLN A 26 -19.49 -5.67 -1.63
CA GLN A 26 -19.98 -5.46 -2.99
C GLN A 26 -19.24 -4.35 -3.77
N ALA A 27 -18.18 -3.77 -3.20
CA ALA A 27 -17.40 -2.75 -3.89
C ALA A 27 -16.63 -3.35 -5.09
N LEU A 28 -16.27 -2.49 -6.05
CA LEU A 28 -15.35 -2.84 -7.13
C LEU A 28 -14.01 -3.35 -6.55
N PRO A 29 -13.17 -4.04 -7.34
CA PRO A 29 -11.81 -4.38 -6.94
C PRO A 29 -11.03 -3.15 -6.43
N PRO A 30 -10.12 -3.32 -5.45
CA PRO A 30 -9.28 -2.21 -4.98
C PRO A 30 -8.35 -1.72 -6.10
N THR A 31 -8.04 -0.43 -6.05
CA THR A 31 -7.02 0.17 -6.90
C THR A 31 -5.88 0.61 -5.99
N HIS A 32 -4.66 0.22 -6.31
CA HIS A 32 -3.46 0.63 -5.60
C HIS A 32 -2.65 1.57 -6.50
N THR A 33 -2.34 2.77 -5.98
CA THR A 33 -1.52 3.76 -6.69
C THR A 33 -0.25 3.98 -5.90
N PHE A 34 0.91 3.93 -6.58
CA PHE A 34 2.22 4.14 -5.97
C PHE A 34 2.76 5.50 -6.39
N LEU A 35 3.11 6.34 -5.42
CA LEU A 35 3.52 7.73 -5.64
C LEU A 35 4.90 7.96 -5.02
N ALA A 36 5.72 8.79 -5.68
CA ALA A 36 7.03 9.18 -5.19
C ALA A 36 7.25 10.69 -5.39
N THR A 37 7.79 11.35 -4.38
CA THR A 37 8.18 12.77 -4.46
C THR A 37 9.57 12.98 -5.06
N GLY A 38 10.33 11.90 -5.22
CA GLY A 38 11.62 11.88 -5.90
C GLY A 38 11.51 11.27 -7.29
N ASP A 39 12.60 10.68 -7.78
CA ASP A 39 12.59 9.96 -9.06
C ASP A 39 11.71 8.71 -8.98
N ALA A 40 10.54 8.80 -9.62
CA ALA A 40 9.56 7.72 -9.68
C ALA A 40 10.11 6.44 -10.34
N LYS A 41 10.97 6.56 -11.37
CA LYS A 41 11.53 5.38 -12.06
C LYS A 41 12.49 4.62 -11.16
N ALA A 42 13.35 5.36 -10.46
CA ALA A 42 14.27 4.76 -9.49
C ALA A 42 13.50 4.07 -8.36
N PHE A 43 12.45 4.72 -7.84
CA PHE A 43 11.61 4.13 -6.79
C PHE A 43 10.88 2.87 -7.27
N GLU A 44 10.32 2.87 -8.49
CA GLU A 44 9.65 1.71 -9.08
C GLU A 44 10.57 0.47 -9.15
N SER A 45 11.79 0.64 -9.65
CA SER A 45 12.78 -0.43 -9.73
C SER A 45 13.10 -1.01 -8.34
N LEU A 46 13.16 -0.17 -7.31
CA LEU A 46 13.41 -0.61 -5.94
C LEU A 46 12.19 -1.32 -5.36
N ALA A 47 11.00 -0.74 -5.50
CA ALA A 47 9.76 -1.24 -4.91
C ALA A 47 9.39 -2.64 -5.43
N ARG A 48 9.62 -2.92 -6.72
CA ARG A 48 9.42 -4.26 -7.30
C ARG A 48 10.28 -5.34 -6.63
N ARG A 49 11.41 -5.00 -5.98
CA ARG A 49 12.22 -5.97 -5.23
C ARG A 49 11.56 -6.41 -3.91
N PHE A 50 10.66 -5.59 -3.36
CA PHE A 50 9.97 -5.87 -2.10
C PHE A 50 8.55 -6.41 -2.31
N LEU A 51 7.81 -5.82 -3.25
CA LEU A 51 6.39 -6.13 -3.51
C LEU A 51 6.17 -6.93 -4.80
N GLY A 52 7.23 -7.21 -5.55
CA GLY A 52 7.14 -8.01 -6.78
C GLY A 52 6.31 -7.31 -7.88
N PRO A 53 5.48 -8.08 -8.63
CA PRO A 53 4.75 -7.56 -9.79
C PRO A 53 3.60 -6.61 -9.43
N GLU A 54 3.21 -6.54 -8.15
CA GLU A 54 2.11 -5.66 -7.67
C GLU A 54 2.39 -4.19 -7.92
N VAL A 55 3.66 -3.78 -7.91
CA VAL A 55 4.07 -2.42 -8.28
C VAL A 55 4.17 -2.34 -9.80
N THR A 56 3.08 -1.91 -10.44
CA THR A 56 3.01 -1.82 -11.92
C THR A 56 3.60 -0.54 -12.47
N ARG A 57 3.39 0.59 -11.79
CA ARG A 57 3.85 1.93 -12.16
C ARG A 57 3.95 2.79 -10.91
N VAL A 58 4.97 3.65 -10.86
CA VAL A 58 5.07 4.73 -9.87
C VAL A 58 4.94 6.08 -10.55
N GLU A 59 4.17 6.98 -9.95
CA GLU A 59 3.98 8.34 -10.46
C GLU A 59 4.73 9.36 -9.59
N HIS A 60 5.28 10.39 -10.22
CA HIS A 60 5.86 11.50 -9.49
C HIS A 60 4.73 12.40 -8.96
N GLN A 61 4.79 12.77 -7.69
CA GLN A 61 3.82 13.67 -7.05
C GLN A 61 4.54 14.79 -6.32
N ASP A 62 4.22 16.03 -6.69
CA ASP A 62 4.60 17.23 -5.93
C ASP A 62 3.72 17.34 -4.66
N LEU A 63 4.33 17.70 -3.53
CA LEU A 63 3.67 17.91 -2.23
C LEU A 63 3.54 19.38 -1.86
#